data_AF-A0A7W1FW20-F1
#
_entry.id   AF-A0A7W1FW20-F1
#
_cell.length_a   1.000
_cell.length_b   1.000
_cell.length_c   1.000
_cell.angle_alpha   90.00
_cell.angle_beta   90.00
_cell.angle_gamma   90.00
#
_symmetry.space_group_name_H-M   'P 1'
#
loop_
_entity.id
_entity.type
_entity.pdbx_description
1 polymer ?
#
loop_
_entity_poly.entity_id
_entity_poly.type
_entity_poly.pdbx_seq_one_letter_code
_entity_poly.pdbx_strand_id
1 'polypeptide(L)'
;MKYSFYILFFLVLTQAVMATSVERKIIIENNQFYFTTIDEQFQIATLHTGKISQPLDSAKLFALPAGRNYDYPINPFSWDLYKGTFYGINFLTHPMNSRNAALKRFPLSSLEVWNDKITALDMIMKSIDQNTFTRNDPYQYVSSKSNVLNHFFYDGIAMNDTSYFMAICNNNEISIWNYNEKKWVQGIDQKFPFNNYFSLFKMNKKLYLVTSEGSIFSVENYRLTLVKNKSLGDKLANYIMIENRDNKTFSIMKSSQLNFAQPLDKQIVKNAVKLF
;
A
#
# COMPACT_ATOMS: atom_id res chain seq x y z
N MET A 1 -45.73 9.44 45.12
CA MET A 1 -44.43 10.07 44.79
C MET A 1 -43.93 9.45 43.51
N LYS A 2 -43.86 10.24 42.43
CA LYS A 2 -43.56 9.78 41.08
C LYS A 2 -42.04 9.72 40.86
N TYR A 3 -41.64 8.64 40.20
CA TYR A 3 -40.30 8.26 39.78
C TYR A 3 -39.49 9.38 39.13
N SER A 4 -38.21 9.49 39.50
CA SER A 4 -37.21 10.25 38.77
C SER A 4 -35.90 9.49 38.79
N PHE A 5 -35.82 8.45 37.96
CA PHE A 5 -34.56 7.86 37.50
C PHE A 5 -34.23 8.56 36.19
N TYR A 6 -33.51 9.68 36.26
CA TYR A 6 -32.84 10.22 35.07
C TYR A 6 -31.53 9.47 34.89
N ILE A 7 -31.60 8.58 33.93
CA ILE A 7 -30.52 7.77 33.39
C ILE A 7 -29.35 8.68 33.02
N LEU A 8 -28.22 8.41 33.67
CA LEU A 8 -26.90 8.95 33.36
C LEU A 8 -26.45 8.32 32.02
N PHE A 9 -26.94 8.86 30.91
CA PHE A 9 -26.49 8.50 29.55
C PHE A 9 -25.62 9.61 28.99
N PHE A 10 -24.56 9.99 29.72
CA PHE A 10 -23.45 10.67 29.05
C PHE A 10 -22.62 9.58 28.38
N LEU A 11 -22.94 9.41 27.10
CA LEU A 11 -22.11 8.80 26.06
C LEU A 11 -20.64 9.12 26.33
N VAL A 12 -19.95 8.17 26.95
CA VAL A 12 -18.55 7.96 26.66
C VAL A 12 -18.54 7.47 25.21
N LEU A 13 -18.58 8.41 24.27
CA LEU A 13 -18.02 8.22 22.93
C LEU A 13 -16.51 8.04 23.16
N THR A 14 -16.14 6.88 23.70
CA THR A 14 -14.82 6.32 23.44
C THR A 14 -14.74 6.32 21.94
N GLN A 15 -13.88 7.16 21.39
CA GLN A 15 -13.33 6.98 20.06
C GLN A 15 -12.79 5.55 20.04
N ALA A 16 -13.63 4.60 19.64
CA ALA A 16 -13.18 3.34 19.15
C ALA A 16 -12.38 3.74 17.91
N VAL A 17 -11.07 3.91 18.11
CA VAL A 17 -10.10 3.87 17.04
C VAL A 17 -10.37 2.52 16.39
N MET A 18 -11.22 2.54 15.34
CA MET A 18 -11.53 1.37 14.54
C MET A 18 -10.17 0.76 14.22
N ALA A 19 -9.98 -0.48 14.63
CA ALA A 19 -8.71 -1.18 14.47
C ALA A 19 -8.37 -1.14 12.99
N THR A 20 -7.49 -0.21 12.62
CA THR A 20 -7.15 0.00 11.24
C THR A 20 -6.16 -1.08 10.88
N SER A 21 -6.59 -2.02 10.05
CA SER A 21 -5.75 -3.14 9.63
C SER A 21 -4.57 -2.61 8.83
N VAL A 22 -3.40 -3.25 8.99
CA VAL A 22 -2.23 -2.94 8.17
C VAL A 22 -2.60 -3.14 6.72
N GLU A 23 -2.36 -2.10 5.92
CA GLU A 23 -2.60 -2.13 4.49
C GLU A 23 -1.45 -2.89 3.82
N ARG A 24 -1.66 -4.21 3.67
CA ARG A 24 -0.90 -5.15 2.81
C ARG A 24 0.55 -5.46 3.22
N LYS A 25 1.34 -4.47 3.63
CA LYS A 25 2.77 -4.65 3.88
C LYS A 25 3.34 -3.77 4.99
N ILE A 26 4.46 -4.24 5.55
CA ILE A 26 5.37 -3.52 6.44
C ILE A 26 6.74 -3.47 5.78
N ILE A 27 7.34 -2.28 5.70
CA ILE A 27 8.73 -2.09 5.24
C ILE A 27 9.59 -1.83 6.47
N ILE A 28 10.75 -2.48 6.56
CA ILE A 28 11.77 -2.19 7.57
C ILE A 28 13.00 -1.61 6.87
N GLU A 29 13.42 -0.43 7.29
CA GLU A 29 14.59 0.29 6.79
C GLU A 29 15.21 1.14 7.92
N ASN A 30 16.53 1.07 8.09
CA ASN A 30 17.28 1.75 9.12
C ASN A 30 16.75 1.49 10.55
N ASN A 31 16.43 0.23 10.85
CA ASN A 31 15.88 -0.23 12.13
C ASN A 31 14.53 0.42 12.51
N GLN A 32 13.83 0.99 11.52
CA GLN A 32 12.48 1.54 11.64
C GLN A 32 11.51 0.71 10.81
N PHE A 33 10.28 0.57 11.30
CA PHE A 33 9.18 0.05 10.49
C PHE A 33 8.38 1.18 9.86
N TYR A 34 7.74 0.85 8.75
CA TYR A 34 6.78 1.67 8.04
C TYR A 34 5.62 0.79 7.60
N PHE A 35 4.39 1.18 7.92
CA PHE A 35 3.20 0.58 7.34
C PHE A 35 2.13 1.64 7.18
N THR A 36 1.17 1.38 6.29
CA THR A 36 0.03 2.29 6.13
C THR A 36 -1.24 1.66 6.66
N THR A 37 -2.17 2.51 7.04
CA THR A 37 -3.57 2.16 7.22
C THR A 37 -4.43 3.11 6.40
N ILE A 38 -5.68 2.71 6.11
CA ILE A 38 -6.64 3.56 5.41
C ILE A 38 -7.84 3.80 6.33
N ASP A 39 -8.25 5.05 6.44
CA ASP A 39 -9.56 5.38 7.00
C ASP A 39 -10.64 5.05 5.95
N GLU A 40 -11.54 4.11 6.24
CA GLU A 40 -12.55 3.67 5.25
C GLU A 40 -13.57 4.77 4.92
N GLN A 41 -13.88 5.65 5.89
CA GLN A 41 -14.87 6.71 5.74
C GLN A 41 -14.31 7.83 4.85
N PHE A 42 -13.07 8.24 5.10
CA PHE A 42 -12.46 9.37 4.40
C PHE A 42 -11.52 8.97 3.27
N GLN A 43 -11.22 7.67 3.13
CA GLN A 43 -10.35 7.08 2.12
C GLN A 43 -8.87 7.50 2.20
N ILE A 44 -8.49 8.28 3.23
CA ILE A 44 -7.15 8.83 3.42
C ILE A 44 -6.24 7.83 4.12
N ALA A 45 -4.99 7.76 3.66
CA ALA A 45 -3.98 6.92 4.27
C ALA A 45 -3.29 7.60 5.46
N THR A 46 -2.88 6.78 6.43
CA THR A 46 -1.97 7.16 7.51
C THR A 46 -0.72 6.32 7.42
N LEU A 47 0.45 6.96 7.49
CA LEU A 47 1.74 6.27 7.61
C LEU A 47 2.09 6.13 9.10
N HIS A 48 2.31 4.90 9.53
CA HIS A 48 2.79 4.55 10.86
C HIS A 48 4.28 4.27 10.80
N THR A 49 5.06 4.86 11.69
CA THR A 49 6.49 4.58 11.79
C THR A 49 7.03 4.63 13.21
N GLY A 50 7.98 3.76 13.52
CA GLY A 50 8.62 3.64 14.82
C GLY A 50 9.83 2.70 14.76
N LYS A 51 10.54 2.53 15.87
CA LYS A 51 11.63 1.55 15.93
C LYS A 51 11.07 0.13 15.96
N ILE A 52 11.72 -0.82 15.31
CA ILE A 52 11.26 -2.23 15.30
C ILE A 52 11.23 -2.88 16.69
N SER A 53 12.00 -2.33 17.64
CA SER A 53 12.08 -2.78 19.04
C SER A 53 10.98 -2.18 19.93
N GLN A 54 10.12 -1.32 19.39
CA GLN A 54 9.01 -0.70 20.11
C GLN A 54 7.67 -1.31 19.67
N PRO A 55 6.66 -1.34 20.56
CA PRO A 55 5.28 -1.68 20.19
C PRO A 55 4.78 -0.89 18.97
N LEU A 56 3.99 -1.53 18.12
CA LEU A 56 3.44 -0.88 16.92
C LEU A 56 2.44 0.23 17.26
N ASP A 57 1.71 0.09 18.37
CA ASP A 57 0.78 1.13 18.86
C ASP A 57 1.49 2.40 19.36
N SER A 58 2.80 2.34 19.57
CA SER A 58 3.65 3.51 19.86
C SER A 58 4.13 4.26 18.61
N ALA A 59 3.69 3.83 17.42
CA ALA A 59 4.10 4.43 16.17
C ALA A 59 3.71 5.92 16.10
N LYS A 60 4.61 6.71 15.52
CA LYS A 60 4.29 8.06 15.09
C LYS A 60 3.40 7.99 13.85
N LEU A 61 2.30 8.74 13.88
CA LEU A 61 1.26 8.70 12.85
C LEU A 61 1.35 9.94 11.97
N PHE A 62 1.65 9.75 10.70
CA PHE A 62 1.75 10.82 9.71
C PHE A 62 0.54 10.81 8.78
N ALA A 63 -0.06 11.97 8.57
CA ALA A 63 -1.15 12.17 7.65
C ALA A 63 -0.62 12.13 6.20
N LEU A 64 -1.14 11.25 5.36
CA LEU A 64 -0.72 11.18 3.95
C LEU A 64 -1.71 11.96 3.06
N PRO A 65 -1.21 12.83 2.16
CA PRO A 65 -2.01 13.44 1.10
C PRO A 65 -2.24 12.45 -0.06
N ALA A 66 -2.61 11.21 0.28
CA ALA A 66 -2.88 10.13 -0.65
C ALA A 66 -3.75 9.07 0.02
N GLY A 67 -4.49 8.31 -0.79
CA GLY A 67 -5.28 7.20 -0.31
C GLY A 67 -5.87 6.37 -1.44
N ARG A 68 -6.90 5.59 -1.13
CA ARG A 68 -7.57 4.72 -2.09
C ARG A 68 -9.07 4.66 -1.86
N ASN A 69 -9.81 4.41 -2.93
CA ASN A 69 -11.23 4.13 -2.85
C ASN A 69 -11.50 2.69 -2.37
N TYR A 70 -12.79 2.44 -2.13
CA TYR A 70 -13.33 1.13 -1.75
C TYR A 70 -14.34 0.64 -2.80
N ASP A 71 -14.25 1.15 -4.04
CA ASP A 71 -15.12 0.73 -5.13
C ASP A 71 -14.74 -0.68 -5.62
N TYR A 72 -15.70 -1.46 -6.10
CA TYR A 72 -15.48 -2.85 -6.52
C TYR A 72 -14.98 -2.92 -7.98
N PRO A 73 -13.88 -3.66 -8.28
CA PRO A 73 -13.06 -4.44 -7.36
C PRO A 73 -12.05 -3.58 -6.57
N ILE A 74 -11.89 -3.89 -5.27
CA ILE A 74 -11.04 -3.12 -4.35
C ILE A 74 -9.56 -3.37 -4.67
N ASN A 75 -8.83 -2.28 -4.93
CA ASN A 75 -7.38 -2.27 -4.99
C ASN A 75 -6.81 -1.88 -3.62
N PRO A 76 -5.89 -2.65 -3.02
CA PRO A 76 -5.12 -2.17 -1.88
C PRO A 76 -4.37 -0.89 -2.22
N PHE A 77 -4.01 -0.11 -1.20
CA PHE A 77 -3.27 1.12 -1.42
C PHE A 77 -1.89 0.77 -1.97
N SER A 78 -1.62 1.20 -3.20
CA SER A 78 -0.33 1.00 -3.84
C SER A 78 0.63 2.07 -3.34
N TRP A 79 1.53 1.67 -2.44
CA TRP A 79 2.56 2.54 -1.88
C TRP A 79 3.90 1.82 -1.75
N ASP A 80 4.96 2.62 -1.76
CA ASP A 80 6.31 2.19 -1.41
C ASP A 80 7.11 3.36 -0.82
N LEU A 81 8.24 3.02 -0.20
CA LEU A 81 9.19 3.99 0.33
C LEU A 81 10.56 3.72 -0.29
N TYR A 82 11.38 4.74 -0.50
CA TYR A 82 12.80 4.55 -0.82
C TYR A 82 13.60 5.75 -0.30
N LYS A 83 14.59 5.51 0.56
CA LYS A 83 15.48 6.54 1.12
C LYS A 83 14.72 7.76 1.66
N GLY A 84 13.67 7.51 2.46
CA GLY A 84 12.86 8.58 3.05
C GLY A 84 11.97 9.34 2.06
N THR A 85 11.82 8.86 0.83
CA THR A 85 10.82 9.35 -0.13
C THR A 85 9.66 8.36 -0.22
N PHE A 86 8.44 8.86 -0.05
CA PHE A 86 7.21 8.11 -0.21
C PHE A 86 6.75 8.15 -1.67
N TYR A 87 6.25 7.02 -2.16
CA TYR A 87 5.63 6.86 -3.47
C TYR A 87 4.25 6.26 -3.27
N GLY A 88 3.22 6.86 -3.87
CA GLY A 88 1.84 6.37 -3.77
C GLY A 88 1.07 6.57 -5.05
N ILE A 89 0.21 5.61 -5.38
CA ILE A 89 -0.82 5.79 -6.42
C ILE A 89 -2.08 6.26 -5.70
N ASN A 90 -2.38 7.54 -5.86
CA ASN A 90 -3.55 8.13 -5.22
C ASN A 90 -4.80 7.83 -6.02
N PHE A 91 -5.79 7.25 -5.35
CA PHE A 91 -7.01 6.78 -5.97
C PHE A 91 -8.25 7.14 -5.13
N LEU A 92 -8.34 8.40 -4.71
CA LEU A 92 -9.45 8.91 -3.90
C LEU A 92 -10.67 9.22 -4.79
N THR A 93 -11.86 8.81 -4.37
CA THR A 93 -13.10 9.19 -5.05
C THR A 93 -13.57 10.56 -4.54
N HIS A 94 -12.98 11.64 -5.05
CA HIS A 94 -13.40 13.01 -4.71
C HIS A 94 -13.63 13.85 -5.99
N PRO A 95 -14.70 14.67 -6.08
CA PRO A 95 -15.01 15.44 -7.30
C PRO A 95 -13.87 16.35 -7.77
N MET A 96 -13.15 16.95 -6.83
CA MET A 96 -11.97 17.78 -7.11
C MET A 96 -10.67 16.98 -7.25
N ASN A 97 -10.69 15.69 -6.91
CA ASN A 97 -9.56 14.76 -7.01
C ASN A 97 -9.85 13.60 -7.98
N SER A 98 -10.70 13.84 -8.98
CA SER A 98 -11.01 12.82 -9.98
C SER A 98 -9.85 12.70 -10.95
N ARG A 99 -8.82 11.95 -10.57
CA ARG A 99 -7.89 11.35 -11.53
C ARG A 99 -7.44 10.03 -10.96
N ASN A 100 -8.00 8.96 -11.49
CA ASN A 100 -7.60 7.54 -11.37
C ASN A 100 -6.11 7.27 -11.76
N ALA A 101 -5.26 8.31 -11.76
CA ALA A 101 -4.01 8.45 -12.48
C ALA A 101 -2.97 9.28 -11.69
N ALA A 102 -3.20 9.64 -10.44
CA ALA A 102 -2.31 10.57 -9.74
C ALA A 102 -1.17 9.84 -8.99
N LEU A 103 0.04 9.91 -9.56
CA LEU A 103 1.25 9.37 -8.94
C LEU A 103 1.88 10.41 -8.02
N LYS A 104 1.84 10.17 -6.71
CA LYS A 104 2.36 11.07 -5.68
C LYS A 104 3.75 10.64 -5.25
N ARG A 105 4.64 11.63 -5.10
CA ARG A 105 6.01 11.46 -4.58
C ARG A 105 6.32 12.63 -3.66
N PHE A 106 6.74 12.36 -2.44
CA PHE A 106 7.09 13.38 -1.45
C PHE A 106 8.07 12.85 -0.40
N PRO A 107 8.94 13.71 0.15
CA PRO A 107 9.82 13.31 1.24
C PRO A 107 9.02 13.09 2.52
N LEU A 108 9.39 12.09 3.33
CA LEU A 108 8.75 11.85 4.63
C LEU A 108 8.88 13.05 5.58
N SER A 109 9.96 13.82 5.43
CA SER A 109 10.18 15.02 6.25
C SER A 109 9.18 16.14 5.98
N SER A 110 8.44 16.11 4.86
CA SER A 110 7.37 17.08 4.59
C SER A 110 6.01 16.64 5.15
N LEU A 111 5.91 15.46 5.77
CA LEU A 111 4.66 14.97 6.32
C LEU A 111 4.39 15.56 7.69
N GLU A 112 3.12 15.85 7.93
CA GLU A 112 2.64 16.33 9.21
C GLU A 112 2.17 15.17 10.09
N VAL A 113 2.41 15.30 11.39
CA VAL A 113 1.92 14.35 12.39
C VAL A 113 0.47 14.65 12.67
N TRP A 114 -0.38 13.62 12.69
CA TRP A 114 -1.77 13.78 13.10
C TRP A 114 -1.87 14.51 14.44
N ASN A 115 -2.73 15.53 14.47
CA ASN A 115 -3.08 16.30 15.65
C ASN A 115 -4.47 16.92 15.41
N ASP A 116 -5.04 17.55 16.45
CA ASP A 116 -6.41 18.08 16.43
C ASP A 116 -6.68 19.15 15.37
N LYS A 117 -5.64 19.71 14.73
CA LYS A 117 -5.76 20.72 13.68
C LYS A 117 -5.75 20.15 12.26
N ILE A 118 -5.41 18.87 12.09
CA ILE A 118 -5.34 18.24 10.78
C ILE A 118 -6.58 17.39 10.60
N THR A 119 -7.37 17.70 9.59
CA THR A 119 -8.56 16.94 9.23
C THR A 119 -8.32 16.08 7.99
N ALA A 120 -9.17 15.07 7.78
CA ALA A 120 -9.14 14.30 6.55
C ALA A 120 -9.44 15.17 5.30
N LEU A 121 -10.30 16.18 5.43
CA LEU A 121 -10.59 17.12 4.35
C LEU A 121 -9.34 17.93 3.97
N ASP A 122 -8.54 18.36 4.94
CA ASP A 122 -7.27 19.04 4.67
C ASP A 122 -6.33 18.14 3.87
N MET A 123 -6.28 16.85 4.18
CA MET A 123 -5.45 15.90 3.43
C MET A 123 -5.98 15.64 2.02
N ILE A 124 -7.31 15.64 1.83
CA ILE A 124 -7.91 15.56 0.49
C ILE A 124 -7.53 16.81 -0.32
N MET A 125 -7.61 18.01 0.25
CA MET A 125 -7.22 19.26 -0.43
C MET A 125 -5.72 19.27 -0.75
N LYS A 126 -4.85 18.94 0.21
CA LYS A 126 -3.40 18.79 -0.05
C LYS A 126 -3.11 17.75 -1.13
N SER A 127 -3.84 16.64 -1.11
CA SER A 127 -3.75 15.62 -2.14
C SER A 127 -4.09 16.19 -3.53
N ILE A 128 -5.14 17.01 -3.65
CA ILE A 128 -5.53 17.63 -4.93
C ILE A 128 -4.46 18.60 -5.42
N ASP A 129 -3.98 19.47 -4.54
CA ASP A 129 -3.02 20.52 -4.87
C ASP A 129 -1.63 19.97 -5.19
N GLN A 130 -1.32 18.77 -4.70
CA GLN A 130 -0.03 18.15 -4.93
C GLN A 130 0.11 17.66 -6.37
N ASN A 131 1.14 18.16 -7.07
CA ASN A 131 1.44 17.72 -8.42
C ASN A 131 1.79 16.22 -8.49
N THR A 132 1.40 15.58 -9.57
CA THR A 132 1.91 14.26 -9.92
C THR A 132 3.36 14.36 -10.36
N PHE A 133 4.26 13.50 -9.87
CA PHE A 133 5.67 13.57 -10.27
C PHE A 133 5.91 13.14 -11.72
N THR A 134 4.97 12.38 -12.28
CA THR A 134 4.91 12.05 -13.71
C THR A 134 3.47 11.72 -14.09
N ARG A 135 3.14 11.82 -15.38
CA ARG A 135 1.86 11.37 -15.91
C ARG A 135 1.75 9.85 -15.75
N ASN A 136 0.57 9.34 -15.41
CA ASN A 136 0.35 7.89 -15.32
C ASN A 136 0.03 7.29 -16.70
N ASP A 137 1.06 7.23 -17.54
CA ASP A 137 0.99 6.61 -18.87
C ASP A 137 0.50 5.15 -18.84
N PRO A 138 0.88 4.32 -17.84
CA PRO A 138 0.32 2.98 -17.71
C PRO A 138 -1.21 2.96 -17.60
N TYR A 139 -1.79 3.82 -16.75
CA TYR A 139 -3.25 3.98 -16.64
C TYR A 139 -3.86 4.46 -17.96
N GLN A 140 -3.29 5.51 -18.56
CA GLN A 140 -3.81 6.08 -19.81
C GLN A 140 -3.82 5.05 -20.93
N TYR A 141 -2.73 4.30 -21.08
CA TYR A 141 -2.62 3.21 -22.04
C TYR A 141 -3.75 2.19 -21.86
N VAL A 142 -3.91 1.66 -20.65
CA VAL A 142 -4.93 0.64 -20.36
C VAL A 142 -6.35 1.18 -20.59
N SER A 143 -6.62 2.41 -20.17
CA SER A 143 -7.94 3.05 -20.35
C SER A 143 -8.25 3.37 -21.81
N SER A 144 -7.23 3.59 -22.66
CA SER A 144 -7.40 3.81 -24.10
C SER A 144 -7.67 2.52 -24.89
N LYS A 145 -7.21 1.37 -24.38
CA LYS A 145 -7.42 0.06 -25.02
C LYS A 145 -8.81 -0.51 -24.79
N SER A 146 -9.49 -0.11 -23.72
CA SER A 146 -10.84 -0.60 -23.42
C SER A 146 -11.64 0.43 -22.64
N ASN A 147 -12.87 0.68 -23.09
CA ASN A 147 -13.84 1.52 -22.38
C ASN A 147 -14.37 0.85 -21.11
N VAL A 148 -14.01 -0.41 -20.86
CA VAL A 148 -14.40 -1.18 -19.68
C VAL A 148 -13.16 -1.53 -18.87
N LEU A 149 -13.14 -1.05 -17.63
CA LEU A 149 -12.18 -1.47 -16.61
C LEU A 149 -12.76 -2.69 -15.89
N ASN A 150 -12.30 -3.88 -16.26
CA ASN A 150 -12.72 -5.15 -15.66
C ASN A 150 -11.49 -5.92 -15.19
N HIS A 151 -11.52 -6.43 -13.96
CA HIS A 151 -10.33 -6.94 -13.26
C HIS A 151 -9.17 -5.94 -13.31
N PHE A 152 -9.49 -4.67 -13.02
CA PHE A 152 -8.56 -3.57 -13.06
C PHE A 152 -7.75 -3.51 -11.76
N PHE A 153 -6.50 -3.99 -11.81
CA PHE A 153 -5.63 -4.06 -10.65
C PHE A 153 -4.27 -3.43 -10.93
N TYR A 154 -3.66 -2.78 -9.94
CA TYR A 154 -2.34 -2.18 -10.09
C TYR A 154 -1.55 -2.18 -8.79
N ASP A 155 -0.23 -2.14 -8.93
CA ASP A 155 0.68 -1.83 -7.83
C ASP A 155 1.97 -1.23 -8.38
N GLY A 156 2.66 -0.45 -7.55
CA GLY A 156 3.88 0.25 -7.92
C GLY A 156 4.93 0.23 -6.83
N ILE A 157 6.19 0.28 -7.24
CA ILE A 157 7.33 0.12 -6.33
C ILE A 157 8.54 0.93 -6.80
N ALA A 158 9.26 1.54 -5.85
CA ALA A 158 10.50 2.25 -6.12
C ALA A 158 11.69 1.28 -6.08
N MET A 159 12.33 1.09 -7.23
CA MET A 159 13.52 0.25 -7.33
C MET A 159 14.76 0.99 -6.84
N ASN A 160 14.87 2.27 -7.19
CA ASN A 160 15.90 3.20 -6.74
C ASN A 160 15.46 4.66 -6.98
N ASP A 161 16.37 5.62 -6.77
CA ASP A 161 16.13 7.06 -6.91
C ASP A 161 15.65 7.46 -8.32
N THR A 162 15.93 6.64 -9.33
CA THR A 162 15.65 6.94 -10.73
C THR A 162 14.76 5.91 -11.42
N SER A 163 14.17 4.98 -10.68
CA SER A 163 13.42 3.87 -11.28
C SER A 163 12.22 3.50 -10.43
N TYR A 164 11.04 3.69 -11.02
CA TYR A 164 9.76 3.32 -10.43
C TYR A 164 9.04 2.37 -11.36
N PHE A 165 8.75 1.17 -10.86
CA PHE A 165 8.02 0.16 -11.62
C PHE A 165 6.54 0.20 -11.28
N MET A 166 5.71 -0.09 -12.27
CA MET A 166 4.28 -0.31 -12.11
C MET A 166 3.87 -1.56 -12.88
N ALA A 167 3.06 -2.39 -12.25
CA ALA A 167 2.31 -3.44 -12.93
C ALA A 167 0.84 -3.03 -12.93
N ILE A 168 0.19 -3.14 -14.08
CA ILE A 168 -1.22 -2.79 -14.26
C ILE A 168 -1.91 -3.87 -15.07
N CYS A 169 -3.05 -4.33 -14.57
CA CYS A 169 -3.90 -5.34 -15.19
C CYS A 169 -5.24 -4.74 -15.60
N ASN A 170 -5.75 -5.16 -16.76
CA ASN A 170 -7.13 -4.98 -17.16
C ASN A 170 -7.52 -6.10 -18.13
N ASN A 171 -8.76 -6.59 -18.05
CA ASN A 171 -9.29 -7.60 -18.96
C ASN A 171 -8.40 -8.86 -19.09
N ASN A 172 -7.83 -9.33 -17.97
CA ASN A 172 -6.92 -10.49 -17.93
C ASN A 172 -5.62 -10.31 -18.74
N GLU A 173 -5.21 -9.07 -18.99
CA GLU A 173 -3.91 -8.71 -19.53
C GLU A 173 -3.15 -7.87 -18.52
N ILE A 174 -1.87 -8.17 -18.32
CA ILE A 174 -0.97 -7.38 -17.48
C ILE A 174 0.13 -6.75 -18.32
N SER A 175 0.41 -5.51 -17.97
CA SER A 175 1.47 -4.71 -18.55
C SER A 175 2.41 -4.24 -17.44
N ILE A 176 3.73 -4.33 -17.68
CA ILE A 176 4.75 -3.90 -16.72
C ILE A 176 5.50 -2.71 -17.30
N TRP A 177 5.66 -1.68 -16.48
CA TRP A 177 6.17 -0.39 -16.87
C TRP A 177 7.28 0.06 -15.94
N ASN A 178 8.26 0.79 -16.46
CA ASN A 178 9.33 1.41 -15.68
C ASN A 178 9.45 2.89 -16.06
N TYR A 179 9.29 3.77 -15.08
CA TYR A 179 9.61 5.18 -15.21
C TYR A 179 11.05 5.43 -14.81
N ASN A 180 11.84 6.00 -15.74
CA ASN A 180 13.28 6.22 -15.57
C ASN A 180 13.66 7.70 -15.30
N GLU A 181 12.80 8.45 -14.61
CA GLU A 181 12.85 9.92 -14.41
C GLU A 181 12.68 10.79 -15.67
N LYS A 182 12.67 10.19 -16.86
CA LYS A 182 12.44 10.93 -18.11
C LYS A 182 11.17 10.46 -18.81
N LYS A 183 11.00 9.15 -18.92
CA LYS A 183 9.88 8.56 -19.63
C LYS A 183 9.49 7.21 -19.06
N TRP A 184 8.29 6.79 -19.42
CA TRP A 184 7.81 5.45 -19.22
C TRP A 184 8.36 4.53 -20.31
N VAL A 185 8.88 3.37 -19.89
CA VAL A 185 9.24 2.26 -20.77
C VAL A 185 8.30 1.11 -20.48
N GLN A 186 7.55 0.70 -21.51
CA GLN A 186 6.57 -0.36 -21.45
C GLN A 186 7.19 -1.71 -21.85
N GLY A 187 6.80 -2.77 -21.14
CA GLY A 187 6.97 -4.16 -21.57
C GLY A 187 5.82 -4.69 -22.41
N ILE A 188 5.98 -5.87 -22.99
CA ILE A 188 4.92 -6.50 -23.78
C ILE A 188 3.77 -6.91 -22.87
N ASP A 189 2.54 -6.64 -23.32
CA ASP A 189 1.33 -7.11 -22.65
C ASP A 189 1.28 -8.64 -22.61
N GLN A 190 0.93 -9.19 -21.46
CA GLN A 190 0.88 -10.62 -21.22
C GLN A 190 -0.52 -11.03 -20.80
N LYS A 191 -1.05 -12.09 -21.40
CA LYS A 191 -2.26 -12.74 -20.88
C LYS A 191 -1.96 -13.27 -19.48
N PHE A 192 -2.71 -12.79 -18.51
CA PHE A 192 -2.55 -13.15 -17.12
C PHE A 192 -3.93 -13.05 -16.45
N PRO A 193 -4.62 -14.18 -16.24
CA PRO A 193 -5.97 -14.18 -15.69
C PRO A 193 -5.93 -13.81 -14.20
N PHE A 194 -6.06 -12.53 -13.91
CA PHE A 194 -6.27 -12.03 -12.55
C PHE A 194 -7.74 -12.08 -12.20
N ASN A 195 -8.07 -12.76 -11.12
CA ASN A 195 -9.38 -12.70 -10.49
C ASN A 195 -9.44 -11.67 -9.34
N ASN A 196 -8.29 -11.13 -8.93
CA ASN A 196 -8.15 -10.24 -7.78
C ASN A 196 -6.79 -9.50 -7.81
N TYR A 197 -6.53 -8.64 -6.82
CA TYR A 197 -5.32 -7.81 -6.73
C TYR A 197 -4.02 -8.62 -6.63
N PHE A 198 -2.89 -7.95 -6.85
CA PHE A 198 -1.54 -8.48 -6.69
C PHE A 198 -0.67 -7.48 -5.93
N SER A 199 0.57 -7.86 -5.69
CA SER A 199 1.54 -6.97 -5.04
C SER A 199 2.94 -7.15 -5.60
N LEU A 200 3.58 -6.03 -5.90
CA LEU A 200 5.00 -5.94 -6.20
C LEU A 200 5.81 -5.89 -4.90
N PHE A 201 6.95 -6.57 -4.93
CA PHE A 201 7.97 -6.46 -3.88
C PHE A 201 9.36 -6.56 -4.51
N LYS A 202 10.37 -6.00 -3.82
CA LYS A 202 11.76 -6.03 -4.26
C LYS A 202 12.57 -6.95 -3.38
N MET A 203 13.36 -7.83 -3.99
CA MET A 203 14.32 -8.66 -3.27
C MET A 203 15.63 -8.73 -4.02
N ASN A 204 16.75 -8.45 -3.34
CA ASN A 204 18.09 -8.49 -3.94
C ASN A 204 18.20 -7.75 -5.28
N LYS A 205 17.62 -6.53 -5.36
CA LYS A 205 17.54 -5.69 -6.57
C LYS A 205 16.71 -6.28 -7.73
N LYS A 206 16.06 -7.42 -7.53
CA LYS A 206 15.11 -8.00 -8.48
C LYS A 206 13.68 -7.64 -8.09
N LEU A 207 12.83 -7.50 -9.09
CA LEU A 207 11.41 -7.23 -8.93
C LEU A 207 10.63 -8.55 -8.96
N TYR A 208 9.65 -8.66 -8.07
CA TYR A 208 8.76 -9.80 -7.97
C TYR A 208 7.31 -9.32 -7.88
N LEU A 209 6.39 -10.20 -8.22
CA LEU A 209 4.95 -10.03 -8.08
C LEU A 209 4.39 -11.24 -7.33
N VAL A 210 3.59 -10.99 -6.30
CA VAL A 210 2.77 -12.02 -5.64
C VAL A 210 1.30 -11.82 -5.99
N THR A 211 0.64 -12.88 -6.44
CA THR A 211 -0.78 -12.85 -6.81
C THR A 211 -1.67 -12.97 -5.58
N SER A 212 -2.95 -12.67 -5.74
CA SER A 212 -4.00 -12.90 -4.73
C SER A 212 -4.03 -14.32 -4.17
N GLU A 213 -3.77 -15.33 -5.01
CA GLU A 213 -3.71 -16.75 -4.63
C GLU A 213 -2.35 -17.17 -4.07
N GLY A 214 -1.44 -16.21 -3.86
CA GLY A 214 -0.14 -16.43 -3.21
C GLY A 214 0.96 -16.98 -4.13
N SER A 215 0.73 -17.07 -5.44
CA SER A 215 1.78 -17.48 -6.40
C SER A 215 2.78 -16.35 -6.62
N ILE A 216 4.08 -16.67 -6.69
CA ILE A 216 5.15 -15.67 -6.83
C ILE A 216 5.76 -15.75 -8.22
N PHE A 217 5.89 -14.60 -8.87
CA PHE A 217 6.49 -14.41 -10.18
C PHE A 217 7.70 -13.48 -10.04
N SER A 218 8.79 -13.80 -10.73
CA SER A 218 9.87 -12.84 -10.98
C SER A 218 9.53 -11.99 -12.20
N VAL A 219 9.90 -10.71 -12.15
CA VAL A 219 9.79 -9.80 -13.28
C VAL A 219 11.17 -9.61 -13.90
N GLU A 220 11.38 -10.19 -15.08
CA GLU A 220 12.64 -10.07 -15.82
C GLU A 220 12.32 -9.64 -17.26
N ASN A 221 12.99 -8.59 -17.76
CA ASN A 221 12.70 -7.98 -19.07
C ASN A 221 11.20 -7.68 -19.27
N TYR A 222 10.55 -7.18 -18.21
CA TYR A 222 9.12 -6.88 -18.17
C TYR A 222 8.20 -8.10 -18.38
N ARG A 223 8.72 -9.32 -18.24
CA ARG A 223 7.96 -10.57 -18.32
C ARG A 223 7.82 -11.24 -16.97
N LEU A 224 6.65 -11.82 -16.72
CA LEU A 224 6.37 -12.60 -15.52
C LEU A 224 6.80 -14.04 -15.73
N THR A 225 7.65 -14.54 -14.84
CA THR A 225 8.06 -15.95 -14.81
C THR A 225 7.76 -16.54 -13.44
N LEU A 226 6.98 -17.63 -13.40
CA LEU A 226 6.61 -18.29 -12.15
C LEU A 226 7.85 -18.81 -11.41
N VAL A 227 7.98 -18.45 -10.14
CA VAL A 227 9.03 -18.95 -9.26
C VAL A 227 8.55 -20.26 -8.63
N LYS A 228 8.75 -21.38 -9.32
CA LYS A 228 8.15 -22.69 -8.98
C LYS A 228 8.28 -23.15 -7.52
N ASN A 229 9.37 -22.76 -6.84
CA ASN A 229 9.67 -23.19 -5.47
C ASN A 229 9.29 -22.14 -4.40
N LYS A 230 8.54 -21.10 -4.76
CA LYS A 230 8.12 -20.02 -3.85
C LYS A 230 6.63 -19.72 -4.01
N SER A 231 5.91 -19.77 -2.90
CA SER A 231 4.49 -19.45 -2.79
C SER A 231 4.19 -19.04 -1.35
N LEU A 232 3.12 -18.27 -1.14
CA LEU A 232 2.60 -17.99 0.20
C LEU A 232 1.92 -19.22 0.83
N GLY A 233 1.51 -20.19 0.00
CA GLY A 233 0.77 -21.38 0.41
C GLY A 233 -0.72 -21.15 0.72
N ASP A 234 -1.18 -19.90 0.69
CA ASP A 234 -2.57 -19.47 0.89
C ASP A 234 -2.75 -18.06 0.29
N LYS A 235 -3.98 -17.52 0.34
CA LYS A 235 -4.34 -16.21 -0.23
C LYS A 235 -3.55 -15.07 0.40
N LEU A 236 -3.12 -14.13 -0.44
CA LEU A 236 -2.40 -12.92 -0.03
C LEU A 236 -3.15 -12.10 1.02
N ALA A 237 -4.48 -12.06 0.94
CA ALA A 237 -5.34 -11.35 1.91
C ALA A 237 -5.17 -11.82 3.37
N ASN A 238 -4.69 -13.05 3.58
CA ASN A 238 -4.48 -13.61 4.91
C ASN A 238 -3.14 -13.21 5.53
N TYR A 239 -2.28 -12.53 4.77
CA TYR A 239 -0.92 -12.22 5.16
C TYR A 239 -0.61 -10.72 5.08
N ILE A 240 0.34 -10.32 5.92
CA ILE A 240 1.07 -9.07 5.82
C ILE A 240 2.45 -9.42 5.26
N MET A 241 2.83 -8.76 4.16
CA MET A 241 4.18 -8.87 3.61
C MET A 241 5.15 -8.03 4.44
N ILE A 242 6.32 -8.57 4.75
CA ILE A 242 7.36 -7.89 5.52
C ILE A 242 8.61 -7.80 4.65
N GLU A 243 8.86 -6.59 4.15
CA GLU A 243 10.05 -6.25 3.36
C GLU A 243 11.13 -5.70 4.31
N ASN A 244 12.05 -6.56 4.77
CA ASN A 244 13.17 -6.12 5.59
C ASN A 244 14.38 -5.78 4.72
N ARG A 245 14.61 -4.48 4.56
CA ARG A 245 15.65 -3.93 3.68
C ARG A 245 17.01 -3.87 4.36
N ASP A 246 17.03 -3.85 5.69
CA ASP A 246 18.28 -3.86 6.48
C ASP A 246 19.03 -5.19 6.30
N ASN A 247 18.30 -6.30 6.33
CA ASN A 247 18.88 -7.65 6.17
C ASN A 247 18.56 -8.32 4.82
N LYS A 248 17.88 -7.62 3.91
CA LYS A 248 17.47 -8.10 2.57
C LYS A 248 16.67 -9.40 2.65
N THR A 249 15.61 -9.41 3.46
CA THR A 249 14.70 -10.54 3.57
C THR A 249 13.27 -10.16 3.25
N PHE A 250 12.52 -11.13 2.72
CA PHE A 250 11.09 -11.00 2.46
C PHE A 250 10.40 -12.12 3.20
N SER A 251 9.55 -11.74 4.13
CA SER A 251 8.79 -12.67 4.98
C SER A 251 7.31 -12.35 4.90
N ILE A 252 6.49 -13.29 5.34
CA ILE A 252 5.06 -13.08 5.53
C ILE A 252 4.66 -13.40 6.96
N MET A 253 3.65 -12.71 7.48
CA MET A 253 3.04 -13.00 8.78
C MET A 253 1.54 -13.04 8.59
N LYS A 254 0.83 -13.99 9.20
CA LYS A 254 -0.65 -13.97 9.12
C LYS A 254 -1.16 -12.69 9.78
N SER A 255 -2.11 -12.01 9.15
CA SER A 255 -2.65 -10.75 9.67
C SER A 255 -3.24 -10.91 11.09
N SER A 256 -3.82 -12.08 11.38
CA SER A 256 -4.37 -12.44 12.71
C SER A 256 -3.31 -12.66 13.80
N GLN A 257 -2.03 -12.78 13.44
CA GLN A 257 -0.93 -12.94 14.39
C GLN A 257 -0.25 -11.63 14.75
N LEU A 258 -0.58 -10.53 14.06
CA LEU A 258 -0.04 -9.21 14.36
C LEU A 258 -0.65 -8.67 15.65
N ASN A 259 0.19 -8.38 16.63
CA ASN A 259 -0.18 -7.79 17.90
C ASN A 259 0.43 -6.39 18.01
N PHE A 260 -0.42 -5.36 18.01
CA PHE A 260 0.04 -3.97 18.03
C PHE A 260 0.76 -3.57 19.32
N ALA A 261 0.49 -4.24 20.44
CA ALA A 261 1.12 -3.97 21.73
C ALA A 261 2.53 -4.58 21.87
N GLN A 262 3.03 -5.30 20.86
CA GLN A 262 4.33 -5.97 20.91
C GLN A 262 5.33 -5.37 19.92
N PRO A 263 6.64 -5.38 20.25
CA PRO A 263 7.69 -5.03 19.31
C PRO A 263 7.67 -5.89 18.03
N LEU A 264 7.85 -5.24 16.88
CA LEU A 264 7.82 -5.92 15.58
C LEU A 264 8.94 -6.96 15.45
N ASP A 265 10.14 -6.66 15.94
CA ASP A 265 11.29 -7.56 15.89
C ASP A 265 10.99 -8.91 16.58
N LYS A 266 10.34 -8.89 17.75
CA LYS A 266 9.91 -10.09 18.47
C LYS A 266 8.84 -10.87 17.72
N GLN A 267 7.88 -10.15 17.12
CA GLN A 267 6.80 -10.77 16.35
C GLN A 267 7.33 -11.44 15.07
N ILE A 268 8.30 -10.83 14.40
CA ILE A 268 8.93 -11.42 13.20
C ILE A 268 9.62 -12.73 13.55
N VAL A 269 10.42 -12.77 14.61
CA VAL A 269 11.13 -13.99 15.04
C VAL A 269 10.15 -15.11 15.40
N LYS A 270 9.01 -14.77 16.02
CA LYS A 270 8.04 -15.74 16.49
C LYS A 270 7.08 -16.24 15.40
N ASN A 271 6.60 -15.32 14.55
CA ASN A 271 5.41 -15.55 13.72
C ASN A 271 5.68 -15.47 12.21
N ALA A 272 6.77 -14.83 11.77
CA ALA A 272 6.98 -14.61 10.34
C ALA A 272 7.64 -15.83 9.65
N VAL A 273 7.17 -16.15 8.45
CA VAL A 273 7.74 -17.16 7.58
C VAL A 273 8.59 -16.47 6.52
N LYS A 274 9.90 -16.73 6.54
CA LYS A 274 10.84 -16.19 5.56
C LYS A 274 10.69 -16.89 4.21
N LEU A 275 10.45 -16.12 3.15
CA LEU A 275 10.35 -16.61 1.78
C LEU A 275 11.61 -16.34 0.96
N PHE A 276 12.31 -15.23 1.19
CA PHE A 276 13.61 -14.92 0.58
C PHE A 276 14.59 -14.42 1.64
#